data_AF-R7TVK4-F1
#
_entry.id   AF-R7TVK4-F1
#
_cell.length_a   1.000
_cell.length_b   1.000
_cell.length_c   1.000
_cell.angle_alpha   90.00
_cell.angle_beta   90.00
_cell.angle_gamma   90.00
#
_symmetry.space_group_name_H-M   'P 1'
#
loop_
_entity.id
_entity.type
_entity.pdbx_description
1 polymer ?
#
loop_
_entity_poly.entity_id
_entity_poly.type
_entity_poly.pdbx_seq_one_letter_code
_entity_poly.pdbx_strand_id
1 'polypeptide(L)'
;MPVLFSRISLQSQSTESQTMDMDLFRERSHALLKLKKRSNILMADFNRLYSDYSDWFKRQERSFIGAIKSVQLVIPTLVPRDIRTVTEFRHLSSMAMRIDCLAASGAQAQFKIFENFWIKFMELKNELENEFLPELDVLIAKVDTFRANGAQAKIEKLRRELFENCGIDYDFSRVHDERNHLFTYRLMVSDQGFLGLVGYLPFLLNFAIKICFLVNKLFIEVP
;
A
#
# COMPACT_ATOMS: atom_id res chain seq x y z
N MET A 1 -37.74 65.73 11.83
CA MET A 1 -38.10 64.72 10.80
C MET A 1 -36.85 64.37 10.00
N PRO A 2 -36.63 63.11 9.59
CA PRO A 2 -35.75 62.20 10.32
C PRO A 2 -34.41 61.90 9.63
N VAL A 3 -33.35 61.72 10.44
CA VAL A 3 -32.09 61.05 10.07
C VAL A 3 -32.24 59.58 10.48
N LEU A 4 -32.67 58.72 9.56
CA LEU A 4 -32.92 57.29 9.85
C LEU A 4 -32.65 56.39 8.63
N PHE A 5 -31.54 56.54 7.92
CA PHE A 5 -31.13 55.55 6.91
C PHE A 5 -29.61 55.48 6.78
N SER A 6 -28.94 54.83 7.73
CA SER A 6 -27.54 54.40 7.55
C SER A 6 -27.11 53.18 8.38
N ARG A 7 -28.03 52.51 9.09
CA ARG A 7 -27.69 51.35 9.94
C ARG A 7 -27.99 49.97 9.35
N ILE A 8 -28.59 49.86 8.17
CA ILE A 8 -29.00 48.56 7.61
C ILE A 8 -27.92 47.92 6.70
N SER A 9 -26.94 48.69 6.21
CA SER A 9 -25.95 48.17 5.24
C SER A 9 -24.72 47.48 5.84
N LEU A 10 -24.50 47.57 7.16
CA LEU A 10 -23.32 46.96 7.83
C LEU A 10 -23.61 45.59 8.44
N GLN A 11 -24.88 45.29 8.77
CA GLN A 11 -25.27 43.99 9.32
C GLN A 11 -25.47 42.90 8.24
N SER A 12 -25.80 43.27 7.01
CA SER A 12 -25.93 42.33 5.89
C SER A 12 -24.56 41.84 5.38
N GLN A 13 -23.56 42.73 5.30
CA GLN A 13 -22.19 42.33 4.89
C GLN A 13 -21.49 41.45 5.94
N SER A 14 -21.77 41.66 7.24
CA SER A 14 -21.20 40.82 8.30
C SER A 14 -21.87 39.44 8.40
N THR A 15 -23.16 39.33 8.08
CA THR A 15 -23.88 38.05 8.08
C THR A 15 -23.55 37.23 6.85
N GLU A 16 -23.46 37.83 5.66
CA GLU A 16 -23.04 37.14 4.43
C GLU A 16 -21.60 36.64 4.50
N SER A 17 -20.68 37.43 5.05
CA SER A 17 -19.28 37.00 5.22
C SER A 17 -19.12 35.91 6.29
N GLN A 18 -20.00 35.85 7.29
CA GLN A 18 -20.00 34.79 8.32
C GLN A 18 -20.69 33.50 7.85
N THR A 19 -21.75 33.59 7.05
CA THR A 19 -22.40 32.40 6.47
C THR A 19 -21.51 31.74 5.41
N MET A 20 -20.81 32.53 4.59
CA MET A 20 -19.88 32.00 3.59
C MET A 20 -18.71 31.25 4.23
N ASP A 21 -18.21 31.72 5.38
CA ASP A 21 -17.12 31.08 6.14
C ASP A 21 -17.58 29.77 6.81
N MET A 22 -18.82 29.73 7.31
CA MET A 22 -19.43 28.54 7.91
C MET A 22 -19.76 27.44 6.88
N ASP A 23 -20.19 27.81 5.69
CA ASP A 23 -20.46 26.84 4.61
C ASP A 23 -19.16 26.22 4.09
N LEU A 24 -18.10 27.03 3.95
CA LEU A 24 -16.76 26.56 3.58
C LEU A 24 -16.18 25.61 4.64
N PHE A 25 -16.37 25.93 5.92
CA PHE A 25 -15.98 25.06 7.03
C PHE A 25 -16.74 23.73 7.03
N ARG A 26 -18.05 23.76 6.77
CA ARG A 26 -18.90 22.56 6.71
C ARG A 26 -18.53 21.66 5.52
N GLU A 27 -18.27 22.25 4.36
CA GLU A 27 -17.82 21.53 3.17
C GLU A 27 -16.48 20.82 3.42
N ARG A 28 -15.51 21.53 4.00
CA ARG A 28 -14.19 20.98 4.37
C ARG A 28 -14.31 19.85 5.39
N SER A 29 -15.13 20.03 6.43
CA SER A 29 -15.39 19.03 7.46
C SER A 29 -16.00 17.75 6.86
N HIS A 30 -16.94 17.90 5.92
CA HIS A 30 -17.53 16.76 5.23
C HIS A 30 -16.51 16.05 4.33
N ALA A 31 -15.70 16.79 3.57
CA ALA A 31 -14.65 16.22 2.72
C ALA A 31 -13.62 15.45 3.55
N LEU A 32 -13.19 16.00 4.69
CA LEU A 32 -12.30 15.36 5.65
C LEU A 32 -12.89 14.04 6.20
N LEU A 33 -14.15 14.04 6.61
CA LEU A 33 -14.82 12.83 7.11
C LEU A 33 -14.93 11.73 6.06
N LYS A 34 -15.19 12.11 4.79
CA LYS A 34 -15.22 11.16 3.67
C LYS A 34 -13.85 10.54 3.45
N LEU A 35 -12.80 11.35 3.42
CA LEU A 35 -11.42 10.90 3.21
C LEU A 35 -10.95 9.99 4.36
N LYS A 36 -11.29 10.32 5.61
CA LYS A 36 -10.99 9.48 6.78
C LYS A 36 -11.67 8.10 6.69
N LYS A 37 -12.95 8.06 6.31
CA LYS A 37 -13.67 6.79 6.11
C LYS A 37 -12.98 5.94 5.03
N ARG A 38 -12.60 6.56 3.91
CA ARG A 38 -11.92 5.89 2.81
C ARG A 38 -10.53 5.38 3.21
N SER A 39 -9.75 6.19 3.92
CA SER A 39 -8.46 5.81 4.50
C SER A 39 -8.57 4.58 5.40
N ASN A 40 -9.60 4.53 6.26
CA ASN A 40 -9.85 3.38 7.13
C ASN A 40 -10.21 2.10 6.36
N ILE A 41 -10.99 2.22 5.28
CA ILE A 41 -11.34 1.08 4.42
C ILE A 41 -10.06 0.54 3.75
N LEU A 42 -9.31 1.41 3.06
CA LEU A 42 -8.03 1.03 2.44
C LEU A 42 -7.06 0.43 3.44
N MET A 43 -6.94 1.02 4.63
CA MET A 43 -6.10 0.47 5.70
C MET A 43 -6.55 -0.93 6.12
N ALA A 44 -7.86 -1.16 6.26
CA ALA A 44 -8.40 -2.48 6.59
C ALA A 44 -8.10 -3.50 5.48
N ASP A 45 -8.24 -3.12 4.22
CA ASP A 45 -7.98 -3.99 3.07
C ASP A 45 -6.49 -4.36 2.95
N PHE A 46 -5.58 -3.40 3.13
CA PHE A 46 -4.14 -3.69 3.18
C PHE A 46 -3.77 -4.59 4.37
N ASN A 47 -4.33 -4.35 5.56
CA ASN A 47 -4.08 -5.20 6.73
C ASN A 47 -4.64 -6.62 6.55
N ARG A 48 -5.80 -6.74 5.90
CA ARG A 48 -6.38 -8.03 5.55
C ARG A 48 -5.47 -8.78 4.58
N LEU A 49 -5.00 -8.13 3.51
CA LEU A 49 -4.09 -8.74 2.56
C LEU A 49 -2.77 -9.17 3.22
N TYR A 50 -2.24 -8.36 4.13
CA TYR A 50 -1.05 -8.69 4.93
C TYR A 50 -1.28 -9.93 5.81
N SER A 51 -2.44 -10.00 6.47
CA SER A 51 -2.80 -11.12 7.35
C SER A 51 -3.01 -12.40 6.54
N ASP A 52 -3.77 -12.33 5.44
CA ASP A 52 -4.01 -13.44 4.53
C ASP A 52 -2.70 -13.98 3.95
N TYR A 53 -1.78 -13.11 3.54
CA TYR A 53 -0.46 -13.50 3.05
C TYR A 53 0.37 -14.16 4.15
N SER A 54 0.44 -13.54 5.33
CA SER A 54 1.21 -14.06 6.47
C SER A 54 0.72 -15.43 6.91
N ASP A 55 -0.60 -15.64 6.94
CA ASP A 55 -1.20 -16.91 7.34
C ASP A 55 -1.06 -17.99 6.27
N TRP A 56 -1.19 -17.63 4.99
CA TRP A 56 -0.87 -18.53 3.89
C TRP A 56 0.59 -18.97 3.97
N PHE A 57 1.53 -18.03 4.07
CA PHE A 57 2.96 -18.32 4.08
C PHE A 57 3.34 -19.21 5.27
N LYS A 58 2.84 -18.91 6.48
CA LYS A 58 3.07 -19.76 7.67
C LYS A 58 2.63 -21.23 7.46
N ARG A 59 1.60 -21.48 6.65
CA ARG A 59 1.07 -22.83 6.39
C ARG A 59 1.73 -23.50 5.18
N GLN A 60 2.16 -22.71 4.20
CA GLN A 60 2.59 -23.18 2.87
C GLN A 60 4.05 -22.86 2.55
N GLU A 61 4.84 -22.35 3.49
CA GLU A 61 6.26 -22.00 3.30
C GLU A 61 7.04 -23.13 2.64
N ARG A 62 7.00 -24.34 3.23
CA ARG A 62 7.75 -25.50 2.74
C ARG A 62 7.29 -25.95 1.34
N SER A 63 6.00 -25.91 1.06
CA SER A 63 5.45 -26.29 -0.23
C SER A 63 5.74 -25.25 -1.31
N PHE A 64 5.70 -23.96 -0.97
CA PHE A 64 6.06 -22.86 -1.88
C PHE A 64 7.54 -22.89 -2.26
N ILE A 65 8.44 -23.04 -1.28
CA ILE A 65 9.88 -23.11 -1.57
C ILE A 65 10.24 -24.42 -2.25
N GLY A 66 9.62 -25.53 -1.83
CA GLY A 66 9.73 -26.82 -2.50
C GLY A 66 9.32 -26.74 -3.98
N ALA A 67 8.27 -25.98 -4.30
CA ALA A 67 7.86 -25.73 -5.68
C ALA A 67 8.94 -25.01 -6.49
N ILE A 68 9.52 -23.94 -5.96
CA ILE A 68 10.61 -23.20 -6.63
C ILE A 68 11.78 -24.14 -6.93
N LYS A 69 12.24 -24.87 -5.91
CA LYS A 69 13.34 -25.84 -6.04
C LYS A 69 13.02 -26.94 -7.04
N SER A 70 11.77 -27.42 -7.07
CA SER A 70 11.35 -28.44 -8.04
C SER A 70 11.50 -27.95 -9.47
N VAL A 71 11.10 -26.70 -9.74
CA VAL A 71 11.29 -26.10 -11.08
C VAL A 71 12.78 -25.93 -11.41
N GLN A 72 13.59 -25.49 -10.44
CA GLN A 72 15.05 -25.40 -10.60
C GLN A 72 15.71 -26.76 -10.87
N LEU A 73 15.17 -27.86 -10.35
CA LEU A 73 15.66 -29.21 -10.64
C LEU A 73 15.24 -29.71 -12.02
N VAL A 74 14.03 -29.36 -12.46
CA VAL A 74 13.51 -29.78 -13.77
C VAL A 74 14.16 -28.98 -14.90
N ILE A 75 14.48 -27.71 -14.68
CA ILE A 75 15.05 -26.82 -15.71
C ILE A 75 16.23 -25.99 -15.17
N PRO A 76 17.34 -26.62 -14.74
CA PRO A 76 18.42 -25.95 -14.02
C PRO A 76 19.17 -24.90 -14.84
N THR A 77 19.10 -24.96 -16.17
CA THR A 77 19.81 -24.05 -17.08
C THR A 77 19.04 -22.76 -17.38
N LEU A 78 17.71 -22.76 -17.19
CA LEU A 78 16.84 -21.64 -17.58
C LEU A 78 16.31 -20.86 -16.38
N VAL A 79 16.38 -21.44 -15.18
CA VAL A 79 15.84 -20.83 -13.96
C VAL A 79 17.00 -20.38 -13.06
N PRO A 80 17.07 -19.10 -12.69
CA PRO A 80 18.14 -18.62 -11.82
C PRO A 80 18.05 -19.30 -10.44
N ARG A 81 19.23 -19.47 -9.81
CA ARG A 81 19.33 -20.07 -8.45
C ARG A 81 18.67 -19.19 -7.39
N ASP A 82 18.85 -17.87 -7.51
CA ASP A 82 18.19 -16.87 -6.69
C ASP A 82 17.11 -16.20 -7.53
N ILE A 83 15.92 -16.03 -6.99
CA ILE A 83 14.88 -15.21 -7.60
C ILE A 83 14.96 -13.84 -6.94
N ARG A 84 15.37 -12.84 -7.72
CA ARG A 84 15.67 -11.49 -7.25
C ARG A 84 14.62 -10.47 -7.67
N THR A 85 13.77 -10.77 -8.64
CA THR A 85 12.77 -9.82 -9.13
C THR A 85 11.41 -10.46 -9.39
N VAL A 86 10.36 -9.65 -9.53
CA VAL A 86 9.03 -10.13 -9.92
C VAL A 86 9.07 -10.64 -11.36
N THR A 87 9.88 -10.01 -12.22
CA THR A 87 10.10 -10.45 -13.61
C THR A 87 10.63 -11.89 -13.64
N GLU A 88 11.67 -12.18 -12.86
CA GLU A 88 12.25 -13.53 -12.75
C GLU A 88 11.24 -14.53 -12.18
N PHE A 89 10.50 -14.15 -11.12
CA PHE A 89 9.45 -14.99 -10.56
C PHE A 89 8.36 -15.33 -11.58
N ARG A 90 7.88 -14.33 -12.35
CA ARG A 90 6.87 -14.53 -13.39
C ARG A 90 7.38 -15.39 -14.53
N HIS A 91 8.64 -15.22 -14.91
CA HIS A 91 9.26 -16.08 -15.91
C HIS A 91 9.28 -17.54 -15.43
N LEU A 92 9.72 -17.77 -14.19
CA LEU A 92 9.69 -19.09 -13.55
C LEU A 92 8.27 -19.66 -13.49
N SER A 93 7.29 -18.88 -13.05
CA SER A 93 5.88 -19.27 -12.99
C SER A 93 5.38 -19.69 -14.38
N SER A 94 5.64 -18.88 -15.41
CA SER A 94 5.27 -19.17 -16.80
C SER A 94 5.88 -20.47 -17.30
N MET A 95 7.17 -20.72 -17.01
CA MET A 95 7.83 -21.97 -17.35
C MET A 95 7.19 -23.17 -16.64
N ALA A 96 6.89 -23.02 -15.34
CA ALA A 96 6.26 -24.07 -14.55
C ALA A 96 4.87 -24.45 -15.07
N MET A 97 4.11 -23.48 -15.59
CA MET A 97 2.79 -23.71 -16.19
C MET A 97 2.84 -24.53 -17.48
N ARG A 98 3.99 -24.58 -18.17
CA ARG A 98 4.15 -25.26 -19.46
C ARG A 98 4.66 -26.69 -19.34
N ILE A 99 4.92 -27.16 -18.12
CA ILE A 99 5.52 -28.47 -17.87
C ILE A 99 4.58 -29.31 -17.00
N ASP A 100 4.09 -30.40 -17.57
CA ASP A 100 3.06 -31.24 -16.96
C ASP A 100 3.55 -31.94 -15.68
N CYS A 101 4.82 -32.34 -15.61
CA CYS A 101 5.36 -32.99 -14.40
C CYS A 101 5.40 -32.03 -13.19
N LEU A 102 5.40 -30.72 -13.41
CA LEU A 102 5.32 -29.71 -12.35
C LEU A 102 3.88 -29.48 -11.86
N ALA A 103 2.86 -29.82 -12.66
CA ALA A 103 1.47 -29.80 -12.22
C ALA A 103 1.24 -30.82 -11.10
N ALA A 104 1.78 -32.03 -11.26
CA ALA A 104 1.68 -33.10 -10.24
C ALA A 104 2.38 -32.74 -8.91
N SER A 105 3.43 -31.91 -8.96
CA SER A 105 4.15 -31.44 -7.77
C SER A 105 3.42 -30.34 -6.98
N GLY A 106 2.32 -29.79 -7.51
CA GLY A 106 1.61 -28.66 -6.92
C GLY A 106 2.31 -27.31 -7.12
N ALA A 107 3.43 -27.25 -7.84
CA ALA A 107 4.20 -26.02 -8.04
C ALA A 107 3.39 -24.92 -8.74
N GLN A 108 2.61 -25.28 -9.75
CA GLN A 108 1.73 -24.37 -10.47
C GLN A 108 0.72 -23.70 -9.53
N ALA A 109 0.10 -24.48 -8.63
CA ALA A 109 -0.87 -23.95 -7.67
C ALA A 109 -0.22 -22.95 -6.71
N GLN A 110 0.99 -23.25 -6.23
CA GLN A 110 1.74 -22.38 -5.31
C GLN A 110 2.11 -21.04 -5.97
N PHE A 111 2.60 -21.06 -7.22
CA PHE A 111 2.93 -19.83 -7.94
C PHE A 111 1.71 -18.97 -8.24
N LYS A 112 0.59 -19.60 -8.62
CA LYS A 112 -0.67 -18.89 -8.85
C LYS A 112 -1.17 -18.20 -7.59
N ILE A 113 -1.04 -18.83 -6.41
CA ILE A 113 -1.44 -18.19 -5.15
C ILE A 113 -0.59 -16.95 -4.87
N PHE A 114 0.73 -17.04 -4.99
CA PHE A 114 1.61 -15.87 -4.82
C PHE A 114 1.29 -14.76 -5.83
N GLU A 115 1.08 -15.11 -7.09
CA GLU A 115 0.70 -14.14 -8.13
C GLU A 115 -0.63 -13.46 -7.83
N ASN A 116 -1.61 -14.18 -7.29
CA ASN A 116 -2.87 -13.57 -6.85
C ASN A 116 -2.67 -12.56 -5.72
N PHE A 117 -1.76 -12.82 -4.78
CA PHE A 117 -1.43 -11.86 -3.73
C PHE A 117 -0.79 -10.59 -4.31
N TRP A 118 0.12 -10.75 -5.29
CA TRP A 118 0.72 -9.64 -6.01
C TRP A 118 -0.33 -8.81 -6.77
N ILE A 119 -1.24 -9.46 -7.50
CA ILE A 119 -2.32 -8.79 -8.24
C ILE A 119 -3.20 -7.97 -7.30
N LYS A 120 -3.68 -8.57 -6.21
CA LYS A 120 -4.50 -7.86 -5.20
C LYS A 120 -3.79 -6.66 -4.60
N PHE A 121 -2.50 -6.78 -4.32
CA PHE A 121 -1.71 -5.66 -3.84
C PHE A 121 -1.63 -4.54 -4.88
N MET A 122 -1.39 -4.87 -6.15
CA MET A 122 -1.34 -3.89 -7.24
C MET A 122 -2.69 -3.18 -7.43
N GLU A 123 -3.81 -3.90 -7.29
CA GLU A 123 -5.16 -3.31 -7.32
C GLU A 123 -5.34 -2.28 -6.20
N LEU A 124 -5.03 -2.66 -4.94
CA LEU A 124 -5.12 -1.75 -3.80
C LEU A 124 -4.16 -0.57 -3.90
N LYS A 125 -2.93 -0.80 -4.39
CA LYS A 125 -1.96 0.27 -4.65
C LYS A 125 -2.50 1.24 -5.71
N ASN A 126 -3.11 0.73 -6.77
CA ASN A 126 -3.68 1.58 -7.82
C ASN A 126 -4.86 2.41 -7.29
N GLU A 127 -5.70 1.86 -6.41
CA GLU A 127 -6.73 2.64 -5.72
C GLU A 127 -6.11 3.73 -4.83
N LEU A 128 -5.07 3.37 -4.05
CA LEU A 128 -4.33 4.32 -3.23
C LEU A 128 -3.76 5.46 -4.08
N GLU A 129 -3.12 5.13 -5.20
CA GLU A 129 -2.41 6.07 -6.08
C GLU A 129 -3.33 6.97 -6.89
N ASN A 130 -4.36 6.41 -7.51
CA ASN A 130 -5.16 7.11 -8.51
C ASN A 130 -6.43 7.72 -7.93
N GLU A 131 -6.92 7.20 -6.80
CA GLU A 131 -8.18 7.64 -6.22
C GLU A 131 -7.97 8.36 -4.89
N PHE A 132 -7.18 7.78 -3.99
CA PHE A 132 -7.07 8.32 -2.63
C PHE A 132 -6.05 9.46 -2.49
N LEU A 133 -4.81 9.28 -2.97
CA LEU A 133 -3.76 10.29 -2.84
C LEU A 133 -4.11 11.61 -3.55
N PRO A 134 -4.72 11.62 -4.75
CA PRO A 134 -5.11 12.88 -5.40
C PRO A 134 -6.18 13.64 -4.61
N GLU A 135 -7.17 12.93 -4.03
CA GLU A 135 -8.17 13.56 -3.16
C GLU A 135 -7.52 14.18 -1.90
N LEU A 136 -6.53 13.48 -1.33
CA LEU A 136 -5.75 13.98 -0.20
C LEU A 136 -4.93 15.23 -0.57
N ASP A 137 -4.23 15.22 -1.71
CA ASP A 137 -3.39 16.31 -2.17
C ASP A 137 -4.22 17.60 -2.38
N VAL A 138 -5.40 17.48 -2.99
CA VAL A 138 -6.34 18.60 -3.15
C VAL A 138 -6.79 19.17 -1.81
N LEU A 139 -7.04 18.28 -0.83
CA LEU A 139 -7.53 18.69 0.47
C LEU A 139 -6.43 19.37 1.31
N ILE A 140 -5.21 18.83 1.29
CA ILE A 140 -4.05 19.44 1.95
C ILE A 140 -3.77 20.83 1.36
N ALA A 141 -3.82 20.99 0.03
CA ALA A 141 -3.60 22.28 -0.63
C ALA A 141 -4.65 23.34 -0.28
N LYS A 142 -5.87 22.94 0.11
CA LYS A 142 -6.97 23.85 0.47
C LYS A 142 -6.99 24.27 1.95
N VAL A 143 -6.19 23.61 2.78
CA VAL A 143 -6.13 23.86 4.22
C VAL A 143 -4.75 24.45 4.52
N ASP A 144 -4.62 25.77 4.33
CA ASP A 144 -3.42 26.58 4.62
C ASP A 144 -2.87 26.37 6.07
N THR A 145 -3.68 25.78 6.94
CA THR A 145 -3.45 25.59 8.37
C THR A 145 -3.24 24.14 8.80
N PHE A 146 -2.90 23.21 7.89
CA PHE A 146 -2.37 21.92 8.34
C PHE A 146 -1.06 22.20 9.11
N ARG A 147 -1.13 22.21 10.44
CA ARG A 147 0.02 22.37 11.36
C ARG A 147 1.01 21.20 11.30
N ALA A 148 0.96 20.37 10.25
CA ALA A 148 1.61 19.09 10.16
C ALA A 148 2.53 18.97 8.93
N ASN A 149 3.36 20.00 8.67
CA ASN A 149 4.43 19.95 7.64
C ASN A 149 5.26 18.64 7.73
N GLY A 150 5.45 18.12 8.95
CA GLY A 150 6.17 16.86 9.17
C GLY A 150 5.40 15.60 8.78
N ALA A 151 4.07 15.57 8.86
CA ALA A 151 3.27 14.40 8.50
C ALA A 151 3.06 14.31 6.99
N GLN A 152 2.79 15.44 6.32
CA GLN A 152 2.74 15.50 4.86
C GLN A 152 4.08 15.09 4.23
N ALA A 153 5.20 15.62 4.73
CA ALA A 153 6.53 15.24 4.25
C ALA A 153 6.83 13.73 4.44
N LYS A 154 6.33 13.14 5.54
CA LYS A 154 6.45 11.70 5.77
C LYS A 154 5.57 10.88 4.82
N ILE A 155 4.33 11.33 4.56
CA ILE A 155 3.44 10.68 3.59
C ILE A 155 4.10 10.71 2.21
N GLU A 156 4.61 11.85 1.78
CA GLU A 156 5.28 11.99 0.47
C GLU A 156 6.57 11.17 0.38
N LYS A 157 7.32 11.06 1.48
CA LYS A 157 8.46 10.15 1.56
C LYS A 157 8.02 8.69 1.39
N LEU A 158 7.05 8.22 2.17
CA LEU A 158 6.55 6.85 2.10
C LEU A 158 5.92 6.54 0.74
N ARG A 159 5.24 7.52 0.14
CA ARG A 159 4.67 7.47 -1.21
C ARG A 159 5.77 7.17 -2.23
N ARG A 160 6.83 7.99 -2.26
CA ARG A 160 7.97 7.79 -3.15
C ARG A 160 8.65 6.44 -2.91
N GLU A 161 8.92 6.10 -1.66
CA GLU A 161 9.52 4.80 -1.31
C GLU A 161 8.65 3.63 -1.77
N LEU A 162 7.33 3.69 -1.60
CA LEU A 162 6.41 2.65 -2.08
C LEU A 162 6.51 2.51 -3.61
N PHE A 163 6.48 3.62 -4.36
CA PHE A 163 6.48 3.58 -5.82
C PHE A 163 7.83 3.16 -6.41
N GLU A 164 8.93 3.67 -5.86
CA GLU A 164 10.29 3.29 -6.25
C GLU A 164 10.55 1.80 -6.00
N ASN A 165 10.05 1.28 -4.87
CA ASN A 165 10.27 -0.11 -4.48
C ASN A 165 9.25 -1.09 -5.06
N CYS A 166 8.15 -0.63 -5.67
CA CYS A 166 7.12 -1.49 -6.27
C CYS A 166 7.44 -1.91 -7.72
N GLY A 167 8.63 -1.56 -8.23
CA GLY A 167 9.06 -1.93 -9.58
C GLY A 167 9.07 -3.45 -9.80
N ILE A 168 8.73 -3.88 -11.03
CA ILE A 168 8.76 -5.32 -11.38
C ILE A 168 10.21 -5.84 -11.35
N ASP A 169 11.18 -4.97 -11.65
CA ASP A 169 12.62 -5.25 -11.62
C ASP A 169 13.29 -4.84 -10.30
N TYR A 170 12.51 -4.56 -9.26
CA TYR A 170 13.07 -4.28 -7.94
C TYR A 170 13.80 -5.51 -7.41
N ASP A 171 15.03 -5.29 -6.97
CA ASP A 171 15.91 -6.34 -6.42
C ASP A 171 15.51 -6.69 -4.97
N PHE A 172 14.91 -7.86 -4.82
CA PHE A 172 14.45 -8.40 -3.54
C PHE A 172 15.55 -8.55 -2.49
N SER A 173 16.83 -8.65 -2.88
CA SER A 173 17.94 -8.71 -1.92
C SER A 173 18.08 -7.41 -1.09
N ARG A 174 17.47 -6.32 -1.57
CA ARG A 174 17.40 -5.03 -0.89
C ARG A 174 16.28 -4.95 0.14
N VAL A 175 15.40 -5.95 0.21
CA VAL A 175 14.48 -6.14 1.34
C VAL A 175 15.33 -6.60 2.51
N HIS A 176 16.04 -5.65 3.11
CA HIS A 176 16.86 -5.90 4.29
C HIS A 176 15.99 -6.33 5.47
N ASP A 177 16.66 -6.97 6.41
CA ASP A 177 16.19 -7.57 7.66
C ASP A 177 15.41 -6.57 8.54
N GLU A 178 14.26 -6.11 8.08
CA GLU A 178 13.38 -5.26 8.85
C GLU A 178 12.84 -6.12 10.00
N ARG A 179 12.95 -5.62 11.24
CA ARG A 179 12.34 -6.21 12.44
C ARG A 179 10.82 -6.49 12.31
N ASN A 180 10.18 -6.05 11.22
CA ASN A 180 8.78 -6.30 10.91
C ASN A 180 8.55 -7.60 10.12
N HIS A 181 9.61 -8.21 9.58
CA HIS A 181 9.54 -9.49 8.87
C HIS A 181 9.89 -10.67 9.77
N LEU A 182 9.61 -10.59 11.09
CA LEU A 182 9.94 -11.66 12.05
C LEU A 182 9.42 -13.06 11.65
N PHE A 183 8.39 -13.11 10.80
CA PHE A 183 7.86 -14.36 10.28
C PHE A 183 8.77 -15.02 9.22
N THR A 184 9.62 -14.27 8.52
CA THR A 184 10.55 -14.78 7.50
C THR A 184 11.80 -15.42 8.11
N TYR A 185 12.16 -15.08 9.35
CA TYR A 185 13.24 -15.76 10.11
C TYR A 185 12.93 -17.23 10.45
N ARG A 186 11.73 -17.72 10.14
CA ARG A 186 11.37 -19.14 10.24
C ARG A 186 11.97 -19.98 9.12
N LEU A 187 12.48 -19.33 8.06
CA LEU A 187 13.11 -19.99 6.94
C LEU A 187 14.35 -20.76 7.36
N MET A 188 14.46 -22.00 6.86
CA MET A 188 15.65 -22.82 7.06
C MET A 188 16.89 -22.10 6.50
N VAL A 189 18.06 -22.35 7.09
CA VAL A 189 19.33 -21.75 6.67
C VAL A 189 19.64 -22.05 5.18
N SER A 190 19.21 -23.21 4.67
CA SER A 190 19.35 -23.58 3.27
C SER A 190 18.50 -22.75 2.30
N ASP A 191 17.51 -22.00 2.82
CA ASP A 191 16.44 -21.36 2.04
C ASP A 191 16.52 -19.83 2.12
N GLN A 192 17.59 -19.32 2.73
CA GLN A 192 17.82 -17.88 2.96
C GLN A 192 17.88 -17.08 1.64
N GLY A 193 18.25 -17.71 0.53
CA GLY A 193 18.21 -17.09 -0.80
C GLY A 193 16.81 -16.66 -1.27
N PHE A 194 15.74 -17.20 -0.68
CA PHE A 194 14.36 -16.84 -0.99
C PHE A 194 13.76 -15.80 -0.05
N LEU A 195 14.52 -15.33 0.95
CA LEU A 195 14.04 -14.36 1.94
C LEU A 195 13.49 -13.10 1.29
N GLY A 196 14.21 -12.57 0.31
CA GLY A 196 13.79 -11.36 -0.40
C GLY A 196 12.44 -11.54 -1.07
N LEU A 197 12.25 -12.62 -1.83
CA LEU A 197 10.99 -12.93 -2.54
C LEU A 197 9.80 -13.02 -1.56
N VAL A 198 10.01 -13.69 -0.43
CA VAL A 198 8.97 -13.87 0.59
C VAL A 198 8.70 -12.59 1.37
N GLY A 199 9.75 -11.82 1.68
CA GLY A 199 9.66 -10.57 2.43
C GLY A 199 9.10 -9.41 1.61
N TYR A 200 9.17 -9.49 0.28
CA TYR A 200 8.87 -8.37 -0.61
C TYR A 200 7.44 -7.85 -0.51
N LEU A 201 6.44 -8.73 -0.56
CA LEU A 201 5.04 -8.28 -0.44
C LEU A 201 4.73 -7.66 0.94
N PRO A 202 5.07 -8.28 2.08
CA PRO A 202 4.95 -7.65 3.39
C PRO A 202 5.68 -6.30 3.51
N PHE A 203 6.85 -6.19 2.91
CA PHE A 203 7.63 -4.95 2.84
C PHE A 203 6.83 -3.82 2.18
N LEU A 204 6.26 -4.07 1.00
CA LEU A 204 5.43 -3.08 0.30
C LEU A 204 4.13 -2.75 1.05
N LEU A 205 3.45 -3.77 1.59
CA LEU A 205 2.25 -3.60 2.39
C LEU A 205 2.48 -2.71 3.61
N ASN A 206 3.66 -2.79 4.23
CA ASN A 206 4.02 -1.97 5.37
C ASN A 206 4.05 -0.46 5.01
N PHE A 207 4.58 -0.09 3.83
CA PHE A 207 4.52 1.30 3.36
C PHE A 207 3.09 1.77 3.17
N ALA A 208 2.27 0.98 2.46
CA ALA A 208 0.87 1.33 2.20
C ALA A 208 0.06 1.51 3.50
N ILE A 209 0.22 0.60 4.46
CA ILE A 209 -0.44 0.70 5.78
C ILE A 209 0.03 1.94 6.54
N LYS A 210 1.34 2.25 6.52
CA LYS A 210 1.89 3.45 7.16
C LYS A 210 1.37 4.74 6.53
N ILE A 211 1.18 4.79 5.20
CA ILE A 211 0.57 5.93 4.51
C ILE A 211 -0.85 6.14 5.06
N CYS A 212 -1.72 5.13 5.00
CA CYS A 212 -3.09 5.25 5.49
C CYS A 212 -3.15 5.63 6.99
N PHE A 213 -2.24 5.09 7.80
CA PHE A 213 -2.14 5.43 9.22
C PHE A 213 -1.76 6.89 9.46
N LEU A 214 -0.77 7.42 8.73
CA LEU A 214 -0.39 8.82 8.85
C LEU A 214 -1.49 9.76 8.37
N VAL A 215 -2.18 9.39 7.29
CA VAL A 215 -3.36 10.14 6.83
C VAL A 215 -4.44 10.13 7.90
N ASN A 216 -4.71 8.99 8.54
CA ASN A 216 -5.61 8.91 9.68
C ASN A 216 -5.21 9.83 10.86
N LYS A 217 -3.91 10.03 11.08
CA LYS A 217 -3.40 10.97 12.10
C LYS A 217 -3.55 12.43 11.71
N LEU A 218 -3.44 12.77 10.41
CA LEU A 218 -3.69 14.13 9.94
C LEU A 218 -5.07 14.63 10.40
N PHE A 219 -6.10 13.77 10.43
CA PHE A 219 -7.45 14.15 10.88
C PHE A 219 -7.61 14.36 12.39
N ILE A 220 -6.65 13.94 13.22
CA ILE A 220 -6.70 14.18 14.67
C ILE A 220 -6.20 15.60 15.00
N GLU A 221 -5.39 16.18 14.10
CA GLU A 221 -4.71 17.47 14.29
C GLU A 221 -5.44 18.64 13.62
N VAL A 222 -6.57 18.38 12.96
CA VAL A 222 -7.47 19.42 12.41
C VAL A 222 -8.58 19.71 13.43
N PRO A 223 -8.57 20.86 14.12
CA PRO A 223 -9.64 21.27 15.04
C PRO A 223 -10.94 21.64 14.33
#